data_AF-A0A6L6J6K1-F1
#
_entry.id   AF-A0A6L6J6K1-F1
#
_cell.length_a   1.000
_cell.length_b   1.000
_cell.length_c   1.000
_cell.angle_alpha   90.00
_cell.angle_beta   90.00
_cell.angle_gamma   90.00
#
_symmetry.space_group_name_H-M   'P 1'
#
loop_
_entity.id
_entity.type
_entity.pdbx_description
1 polymer ?
#
loop_
_entity_poly.entity_id
_entity_poly.type
_entity_poly.pdbx_seq_one_letter_code
_entity_poly.pdbx_strand_id
1 'polypeptide(L)'
;MGSRLTALFGIGLLVSVLTGCGSDPSDDSRPPAKPDELNVTVLQSDAGAPDKKVVSRGRISTKSGEILILEPDGSVSEMTLDSPEGQDAFALTEADLAMLNNNLQLDLSGVPDMGPVRSRGLTAQEQALAEFRARTKPMKLNLPVSFTADPKDFEGAVVKTWSSKKKSGDSLVEVTANLRGGVDADTAFAYATCALANWAGANGTPYARHIRTLRDKRNGKMIVGSVFTLSEKKPLGLTVMTTKDTLQECKSRGIPAA
;
A
#
# COMPACT_ATOMS: atom_id res chain seq x y z
N MET A 1 21.07 47.46 -59.07
CA MET A 1 19.73 47.27 -59.68
C MET A 1 18.70 47.59 -58.60
N GLY A 2 18.10 48.78 -58.62
CA GLY A 2 16.67 48.94 -58.92
C GLY A 2 15.80 48.87 -57.64
N SER A 3 15.68 49.94 -56.83
CA SER A 3 14.69 51.06 -56.88
C SER A 3 13.42 50.84 -56.03
N ARG A 4 13.24 51.75 -55.04
CA ARG A 4 11.99 52.25 -54.40
C ARG A 4 11.30 51.29 -53.40
N LEU A 5 10.70 51.72 -52.29
CA LEU A 5 9.77 52.84 -52.06
C LEU A 5 9.58 53.11 -50.53
N THR A 6 9.39 54.39 -50.15
CA THR A 6 8.58 54.95 -49.01
C THR A 6 8.82 54.43 -47.56
N ALA A 7 9.31 55.23 -46.60
CA ALA A 7 8.69 56.37 -45.88
C ALA A 7 7.47 55.94 -45.03
N LEU A 8 7.20 56.36 -43.78
CA LEU A 8 7.74 57.35 -42.84
C LEU A 8 6.88 57.24 -41.55
N PHE A 9 7.42 57.62 -40.37
CA PHE A 9 6.74 57.98 -39.10
C PHE A 9 5.89 56.89 -38.38
N GLY A 10 5.77 56.81 -37.05
CA GLY A 10 6.12 57.70 -35.94
C GLY A 10 5.02 57.62 -34.86
N ILE A 11 5.39 57.20 -33.65
CA ILE A 11 4.90 57.62 -32.31
C ILE A 11 3.39 57.89 -32.08
N GLY A 12 2.78 57.14 -31.14
CA GLY A 12 2.08 57.74 -29.98
C GLY A 12 0.55 57.65 -29.86
N LEU A 13 0.12 57.31 -28.63
CA LEU A 13 -1.15 57.65 -27.92
C LEU A 13 -2.43 56.78 -28.10
N LEU A 14 -2.70 56.01 -27.03
CA LEU A 14 -3.96 55.80 -26.27
C LEU A 14 -5.30 56.08 -26.96
N VAL A 15 -6.23 55.11 -26.93
CA VAL A 15 -7.60 55.21 -26.36
C VAL A 15 -8.22 53.80 -26.23
N SER A 16 -8.68 53.51 -25.02
CA SER A 16 -9.53 52.40 -24.61
C SER A 16 -10.95 52.51 -25.18
N VAL A 17 -11.51 51.42 -25.73
CA VAL A 17 -12.96 51.27 -25.93
C VAL A 17 -13.43 49.93 -25.36
N LEU A 18 -14.08 50.03 -24.19
CA LEU A 18 -15.03 49.05 -23.69
C LEU A 18 -16.19 48.93 -24.69
N THR A 19 -16.49 47.71 -25.14
CA THR A 19 -17.82 47.38 -25.68
C THR A 19 -18.45 46.36 -24.75
N GLY A 20 -19.19 46.86 -23.77
CA GLY A 20 -20.21 46.09 -23.08
C GLY A 20 -21.35 45.81 -24.06
N CYS A 21 -21.78 44.56 -24.16
CA CYS A 21 -23.05 44.25 -24.79
C CYS A 21 -24.15 44.61 -23.80
N GLY A 22 -24.84 45.70 -24.10
CA GLY A 22 -26.09 46.08 -23.46
C GLY A 22 -27.17 45.03 -23.69
N SER A 23 -27.89 44.73 -22.63
CA SER A 23 -29.08 43.90 -22.60
C SER A 23 -30.23 44.53 -23.39
N ASP A 24 -30.81 43.78 -24.32
CA ASP A 24 -32.13 44.03 -24.90
C ASP A 24 -33.18 43.23 -24.07
N PRO A 25 -34.24 43.85 -23.52
CA PRO A 25 -35.07 43.23 -22.48
C PRO A 25 -36.24 42.40 -23.04
N SER A 26 -36.03 41.64 -24.12
CA SER A 26 -37.11 40.84 -24.73
C SER A 26 -36.68 39.47 -25.28
N ASP A 27 -35.69 38.82 -24.66
CA ASP A 27 -35.39 37.43 -24.96
C ASP A 27 -35.53 36.57 -23.70
N ASP A 28 -36.59 35.77 -23.68
CA ASP A 28 -36.96 34.81 -22.64
C ASP A 28 -36.02 33.58 -22.74
N SER A 29 -34.71 33.86 -22.64
CA SER A 29 -33.63 32.91 -22.90
C SER A 29 -33.51 31.92 -21.75
N ARG A 30 -34.36 30.89 -21.81
CA ARG A 30 -34.26 29.66 -21.04
C ARG A 30 -32.79 29.20 -21.02
N PRO A 31 -32.22 28.86 -19.83
CA PRO A 31 -30.89 28.29 -19.76
C PRO A 31 -30.74 27.12 -20.74
N PRO A 32 -29.59 26.98 -21.44
CA PRO A 32 -29.39 25.88 -22.37
C PRO A 32 -29.66 24.54 -21.67
N ALA A 33 -30.37 23.65 -22.35
CA ALA A 33 -30.69 22.34 -21.80
C ALA A 33 -29.40 21.61 -21.41
N LYS A 34 -29.41 20.97 -20.23
CA LYS A 34 -28.28 20.19 -19.74
C LYS A 34 -27.91 19.14 -20.80
N PRO A 35 -26.64 19.05 -21.23
CA PRO A 35 -26.23 18.07 -22.23
C PRO A 35 -26.43 16.65 -21.69
N ASP A 36 -26.92 15.76 -22.54
CA ASP A 36 -27.22 14.36 -22.19
C ASP A 36 -25.96 13.55 -21.83
N GLU A 37 -24.78 13.95 -22.35
CA GLU A 37 -23.50 13.30 -22.11
C GLU A 37 -22.38 14.33 -21.86
N LEU A 38 -21.45 14.01 -20.95
CA LEU A 38 -20.20 14.74 -20.73
C LEU A 38 -19.02 13.85 -21.09
N ASN A 39 -18.16 14.32 -22.00
CA ASN A 39 -16.90 13.65 -22.33
C ASN A 39 -15.85 14.01 -21.30
N VAL A 40 -15.24 13.01 -20.66
CA VAL A 40 -14.21 13.21 -19.63
C VAL A 40 -12.95 12.41 -19.96
N THR A 41 -11.81 12.97 -19.59
CA THR A 41 -10.53 12.28 -19.67
C THR A 41 -10.23 11.70 -18.29
N VAL A 42 -10.20 10.37 -18.19
CA VAL A 42 -9.97 9.66 -16.92
C VAL A 42 -8.49 9.29 -16.84
N LEU A 43 -7.83 9.76 -15.80
CA LEU A 43 -6.49 9.33 -15.43
C LEU A 43 -6.65 8.08 -14.55
N GLN A 44 -6.40 6.90 -15.11
CA GLN A 44 -6.33 5.69 -14.30
C GLN A 44 -5.09 5.77 -13.41
N SER A 45 -5.30 5.63 -12.10
CA SER A 45 -4.22 5.60 -11.12
C SER A 45 -3.30 4.42 -11.42
N ASP A 46 -2.00 4.68 -11.41
CA ASP A 46 -0.99 3.64 -11.56
C ASP A 46 -1.02 2.78 -10.30
N ALA A 47 -1.56 1.57 -10.41
CA ALA A 47 -1.53 0.57 -9.35
C ALA A 47 -0.08 0.15 -9.01
N GLY A 48 0.70 1.04 -8.39
CA GLY A 48 2.08 0.85 -7.95
C GLY A 48 3.14 0.76 -9.06
N ALA A 49 2.89 1.30 -10.26
CA ALA A 49 3.83 1.24 -11.38
C ALA A 49 4.08 2.65 -11.98
N PRO A 50 5.18 3.34 -11.61
CA PRO A 50 5.36 4.79 -11.81
C PRO A 50 5.45 5.28 -13.27
N ASP A 51 5.42 4.39 -14.27
CA ASP A 51 5.61 4.73 -15.69
C ASP A 51 4.42 4.40 -16.61
N LYS A 52 3.29 3.90 -16.08
CA LYS A 52 2.07 3.65 -16.87
C LYS A 52 1.00 4.70 -16.61
N LYS A 53 1.11 5.84 -17.29
CA LYS A 53 0.00 6.79 -17.43
C LYS A 53 -0.91 6.30 -18.56
N VAL A 54 -1.96 5.58 -18.22
CA VAL A 54 -2.99 5.20 -19.19
C VAL A 54 -4.11 6.22 -19.08
N VAL A 55 -4.15 7.13 -20.06
CA VAL A 55 -5.20 8.12 -20.18
C VAL A 55 -6.33 7.48 -20.97
N SER A 56 -7.45 7.15 -20.32
CA SER A 56 -8.64 6.63 -21.00
C SER A 56 -9.69 7.73 -21.19
N ARG A 57 -10.49 7.64 -22.25
CA ARG A 57 -11.61 8.54 -22.49
C ARG A 57 -12.87 7.89 -21.91
N GLY A 58 -13.54 8.57 -20.98
CA GLY A 58 -14.81 8.15 -20.41
C GLY A 58 -15.96 9.03 -20.89
N ARG A 59 -17.18 8.50 -20.83
CA ARG A 59 -18.41 9.28 -20.99
C ARG A 59 -19.24 9.19 -19.73
N ILE A 60 -19.86 10.30 -19.34
CA ILE A 60 -20.78 10.37 -18.21
C ILE A 60 -22.17 10.70 -18.75
N SER A 61 -23.12 9.80 -18.57
CA SER A 61 -24.54 10.06 -18.85
C SER A 61 -25.10 10.97 -17.77
N THR A 62 -25.61 12.14 -18.15
CA THR A 62 -26.16 13.10 -17.18
C THR A 62 -27.59 12.77 -16.75
N LYS A 63 -28.21 11.76 -17.40
CA LYS A 63 -29.55 11.23 -17.10
C LYS A 63 -29.53 10.07 -16.11
N SER A 64 -28.56 9.16 -16.24
CA SER A 64 -28.45 7.96 -15.38
C SER A 64 -27.34 8.06 -14.34
N GLY A 65 -26.37 8.98 -14.48
CA GLY A 65 -25.21 9.05 -13.59
C GLY A 65 -24.22 7.90 -13.78
N GLU A 66 -24.33 7.15 -14.88
CA GLU A 66 -23.41 6.06 -15.22
C GLU A 66 -22.14 6.63 -15.85
N ILE A 67 -20.99 6.15 -15.36
CA ILE A 67 -19.70 6.37 -16.01
C ILE A 67 -19.38 5.15 -16.86
N LEU A 68 -19.24 5.37 -18.16
CA LEU A 68 -18.75 4.39 -19.12
C LEU A 68 -17.28 4.65 -19.35
N ILE A 69 -16.42 3.81 -18.78
CA ILE A 69 -14.97 3.90 -18.99
C ILE A 69 -14.61 2.97 -20.15
N LEU A 70 -14.07 3.55 -21.23
CA LEU A 70 -13.55 2.76 -22.34
C LEU A 70 -12.12 2.35 -22.00
N GLU A 71 -11.96 1.07 -21.67
CA GLU A 71 -10.67 0.48 -21.34
C GLU A 71 -9.76 0.38 -22.58
N PRO A 72 -8.43 0.26 -22.40
CA PRO A 72 -7.48 0.18 -23.51
C PRO A 72 -7.68 -1.03 -24.42
N ASP A 73 -8.36 -2.06 -23.93
CA ASP A 73 -8.73 -3.28 -24.67
C ASP A 73 -10.06 -3.13 -25.44
N GLY A 74 -10.73 -1.99 -25.31
CA GLY A 74 -12.03 -1.70 -25.94
C GLY A 74 -13.24 -2.20 -25.15
N SER A 75 -13.05 -2.76 -23.95
CA SER A 75 -14.16 -3.11 -23.06
C SER A 75 -14.73 -1.87 -22.37
N VAL A 76 -16.02 -1.93 -22.02
CA VAL A 76 -16.72 -0.87 -21.29
C VAL A 76 -17.02 -1.40 -19.90
N SER A 77 -16.40 -0.81 -18.88
CA SER A 77 -16.77 -1.05 -17.49
C SER A 77 -17.84 -0.03 -17.08
N GLU A 78 -18.92 -0.53 -16.49
CA GLU A 78 -20.04 0.27 -16.00
C GLU A 78 -19.94 0.35 -14.48
N MET A 79 -19.94 1.58 -13.96
CA MET A 79 -19.90 1.84 -12.51
C MET A 79 -20.96 2.88 -12.16
N THR A 80 -21.85 2.51 -11.24
CA THR A 80 -22.90 3.38 -10.73
C THR A 80 -22.34 4.32 -9.68
N LEU A 81 -22.38 5.63 -9.93
CA LEU A 81 -21.84 6.67 -9.03
C LEU A 81 -22.53 6.72 -7.67
N ASP A 82 -23.82 6.40 -7.61
CA ASP A 82 -24.60 6.45 -6.38
C ASP A 82 -24.41 5.23 -5.48
N SER A 83 -23.66 4.21 -5.93
CA SER A 83 -23.31 3.10 -5.03
C SER A 83 -22.28 3.57 -3.99
N PRO A 84 -22.23 2.94 -2.81
CA PRO A 84 -21.20 3.24 -1.81
C PRO A 84 -19.78 3.17 -2.41
N GLU A 85 -19.52 2.20 -3.28
CA GLU A 85 -18.24 2.02 -3.98
C GLU A 85 -17.99 3.13 -5.02
N GLY A 86 -19.05 3.61 -5.69
CA GLY A 86 -19.04 4.77 -6.58
C GLY A 86 -18.66 6.06 -5.87
N GLN A 87 -19.29 6.33 -4.73
CA GLN A 87 -19.05 7.53 -3.93
C GLN A 87 -17.64 7.53 -3.31
N ASP A 88 -17.17 6.37 -2.85
CA ASP A 88 -15.82 6.22 -2.28
C ASP A 88 -14.71 6.39 -3.33
N ALA A 89 -14.95 5.99 -4.60
CA ALA A 89 -13.97 6.14 -5.67
C ALA A 89 -13.69 7.61 -6.05
N PHE A 90 -14.64 8.52 -5.79
CA PHE A 90 -14.55 9.95 -6.13
C PHE A 90 -14.48 10.88 -4.91
N ALA A 91 -14.40 10.35 -3.68
CA ALA A 91 -14.24 11.14 -2.46
C ALA A 91 -12.83 11.76 -2.39
N LEU A 92 -12.65 12.90 -3.06
CA LEU A 92 -11.40 13.68 -3.04
C LEU A 92 -11.33 14.56 -1.79
N THR A 93 -10.19 14.53 -1.09
CA THR A 93 -9.93 15.43 0.05
C THR A 93 -9.11 16.64 -0.37
N GLU A 94 -9.07 17.69 0.46
CA GLU A 94 -8.16 18.83 0.25
C GLU A 94 -6.68 18.42 0.23
N ALA A 95 -6.29 17.38 0.96
CA ALA A 95 -4.92 16.86 0.92
C ALA A 95 -4.61 16.24 -0.46
N ASP A 96 -5.57 15.50 -1.04
CA ASP A 96 -5.46 14.96 -2.38
C ASP A 96 -5.45 16.09 -3.43
N LEU A 97 -6.34 17.08 -3.28
CA LEU A 97 -6.38 18.26 -4.15
C LEU A 97 -5.11 19.13 -4.05
N ALA A 98 -4.49 19.25 -2.87
CA ALA A 98 -3.23 19.95 -2.67
C ALA A 98 -2.05 19.20 -3.31
N MET A 99 -2.05 17.86 -3.24
CA MET A 99 -1.10 17.02 -3.97
C MET A 99 -1.28 17.14 -5.50
N LEU A 100 -2.52 17.18 -5.99
CA LEU A 100 -2.81 17.42 -7.40
C LEU A 100 -2.42 18.84 -7.83
N ASN A 101 -2.69 19.87 -7.02
CA ASN A 101 -2.37 21.26 -7.33
C ASN A 101 -0.86 21.47 -7.53
N ASN A 102 -0.04 20.92 -6.63
CA ASN A 102 1.42 20.99 -6.76
C ASN A 102 1.95 20.35 -8.06
N ASN A 103 1.22 19.37 -8.60
CA ASN A 103 1.60 18.69 -9.85
C ASN A 103 0.96 19.30 -11.10
N LEU A 104 -0.18 20.01 -10.98
CA LEU A 104 -1.01 20.46 -12.10
C LEU A 104 -1.14 21.99 -12.23
N GLN A 105 -0.56 22.78 -11.33
CA GLN A 105 -0.55 24.26 -11.38
C GLN A 105 -1.98 24.83 -11.56
N LEU A 106 -2.92 24.35 -10.74
CA LEU A 106 -4.33 24.79 -10.83
C LEU A 106 -4.50 26.11 -10.06
N ASP A 107 -5.04 27.14 -10.72
CA ASP A 107 -5.39 28.40 -10.06
C ASP A 107 -6.73 28.27 -9.33
N LEU A 108 -6.66 28.21 -7.99
CA LEU A 108 -7.83 28.07 -7.11
C LEU A 108 -8.19 29.39 -6.40
N SER A 109 -7.65 30.53 -6.84
CA SER A 109 -7.86 31.84 -6.21
C SER A 109 -9.30 32.35 -6.22
N GLY A 110 -10.18 31.76 -7.02
CA GLY A 110 -11.61 32.09 -7.12
C GLY A 110 -12.56 31.12 -6.40
N VAL A 111 -12.06 30.10 -5.71
CA VAL A 111 -12.91 29.11 -5.03
C VAL A 111 -13.29 29.63 -3.64
N PRO A 112 -14.60 29.70 -3.28
CA PRO A 112 -15.02 30.09 -1.94
C PRO A 112 -14.46 29.11 -0.89
N ASP A 113 -14.21 29.61 0.33
CA ASP A 113 -13.82 28.77 1.47
C ASP A 113 -14.93 27.73 1.74
N MET A 114 -14.63 26.45 1.47
CA MET A 114 -15.60 25.35 1.48
C MET A 114 -15.94 24.86 2.91
N GLY A 115 -15.46 25.56 3.94
CA GLY A 115 -15.70 25.20 5.34
C GLY A 115 -14.87 23.98 5.78
N PRO A 116 -15.04 23.52 7.03
CA PRO A 116 -14.18 22.49 7.60
C PRO A 116 -14.34 21.13 6.88
N VAL A 117 -13.24 20.63 6.32
CA VAL A 117 -13.14 19.32 5.68
C VAL A 117 -13.49 18.23 6.70
N ARG A 118 -14.52 17.44 6.40
CA ARG A 118 -14.79 16.21 7.16
C ARG A 118 -13.59 15.29 7.03
N SER A 119 -13.11 14.73 8.15
CA SER A 119 -12.03 13.75 8.13
C SER A 119 -12.36 12.64 7.14
N ARG A 120 -11.43 12.37 6.21
CA ARG A 120 -11.61 11.30 5.22
C ARG A 120 -12.00 10.00 5.92
N GLY A 121 -13.02 9.33 5.40
CA GLY A 121 -13.25 7.92 5.73
C GLY A 121 -11.99 7.11 5.39
N LEU A 122 -11.81 5.97 6.06
CA LEU A 122 -10.79 5.01 5.65
C LEU A 122 -11.16 4.50 4.25
N THR A 123 -10.20 4.48 3.33
CA THR A 123 -10.44 3.85 2.02
C THR A 123 -10.73 2.37 2.18
N ALA A 124 -11.37 1.76 1.17
CA ALA A 124 -11.56 0.31 1.12
C ALA A 124 -10.23 -0.47 1.35
N GLN A 125 -9.11 0.03 0.83
CA GLN A 125 -7.79 -0.54 1.08
C GLN A 125 -7.34 -0.43 2.54
N GLU A 126 -7.54 0.72 3.17
CA GLU A 126 -7.19 0.93 4.58
C GLU A 126 -8.07 0.09 5.50
N GLN A 127 -9.36 -0.04 5.20
CA GLN A 127 -10.29 -0.92 5.90
C GLN A 127 -9.85 -2.38 5.77
N ALA A 128 -9.57 -2.86 4.55
CA ALA A 128 -9.11 -4.22 4.31
C ALA A 128 -7.80 -4.52 5.06
N LEU A 129 -6.86 -3.55 5.08
CA LEU A 129 -5.60 -3.70 5.79
C LEU A 129 -5.78 -3.68 7.32
N ALA A 130 -6.70 -2.86 7.83
CA ALA A 130 -7.06 -2.84 9.24
C ALA A 130 -7.70 -4.16 9.68
N GLU A 131 -8.65 -4.68 8.90
CA GLU A 131 -9.25 -5.99 9.13
C GLU A 131 -8.22 -7.12 9.10
N PHE A 132 -7.28 -7.08 8.15
CA PHE A 132 -6.21 -8.09 8.09
C PHE A 132 -5.32 -8.04 9.33
N ARG A 133 -4.94 -6.83 9.80
CA ARG A 133 -4.17 -6.66 11.04
C ARG A 133 -4.93 -7.15 12.27
N ALA A 134 -6.26 -6.99 12.29
CA ALA A 134 -7.11 -7.51 13.36
C ALA A 134 -7.13 -9.05 13.39
N ARG A 135 -6.93 -9.72 12.24
CA ARG A 135 -6.81 -11.18 12.13
C ARG A 135 -5.41 -11.70 12.47
N THR A 136 -4.38 -10.85 12.50
CA THR A 136 -3.02 -11.25 12.85
C THR A 136 -2.94 -11.73 14.30
N LYS A 137 -2.48 -12.97 14.48
CA LYS A 137 -2.24 -13.59 15.77
C LYS A 137 -0.75 -13.64 16.10
N PRO A 138 -0.38 -13.63 17.39
CA PRO A 138 0.99 -13.94 17.78
C PRO A 138 1.32 -15.39 17.37
N MET A 139 2.55 -15.60 16.92
CA MET A 139 3.09 -16.95 16.75
C MET A 139 3.14 -17.63 18.11
N LYS A 140 2.60 -18.85 18.17
CA LYS A 140 2.70 -19.72 19.34
C LYS A 140 3.48 -20.97 18.96
N LEU A 141 4.22 -21.50 19.93
CA LEU A 141 4.85 -22.81 19.76
C LEU A 141 3.74 -23.87 19.81
N ASN A 142 3.56 -24.62 18.73
CA ASN A 142 2.51 -25.63 18.56
C ASN A 142 2.80 -26.89 19.40
N LEU A 143 2.91 -26.73 20.71
CA LEU A 143 3.31 -27.80 21.63
C LEU A 143 2.18 -28.10 22.63
N PRO A 144 1.93 -29.39 22.95
CA PRO A 144 0.90 -29.77 23.90
C PRO A 144 1.18 -29.17 25.28
N VAL A 145 0.12 -29.01 26.07
CA VAL A 145 0.23 -28.44 27.43
C VAL A 145 1.09 -29.33 28.35
N SER A 146 1.09 -30.64 28.10
CA SER A 146 1.92 -31.62 28.82
C SER A 146 3.36 -31.72 28.31
N PHE A 147 3.77 -30.88 27.36
CA PHE A 147 5.12 -30.91 26.82
C PHE A 147 6.15 -30.62 27.91
N THR A 148 7.18 -31.46 28.01
CA THR A 148 8.33 -31.27 28.89
C THR A 148 9.60 -31.43 28.06
N ALA A 149 10.44 -30.40 28.04
CA ALA A 149 11.70 -30.42 27.31
C ALA A 149 12.74 -31.32 28.01
N ASP A 150 13.32 -32.30 27.29
CA ASP A 150 14.56 -32.98 27.70
C ASP A 150 15.76 -32.15 27.18
N PRO A 151 16.60 -31.56 28.05
CA PRO A 151 17.76 -30.79 27.61
C PRO A 151 18.69 -31.53 26.64
N LYS A 152 18.74 -32.87 26.72
CA LYS A 152 19.61 -33.68 25.87
C LYS A 152 19.06 -33.88 24.45
N ASP A 153 17.84 -33.46 24.16
CA ASP A 153 17.27 -33.46 22.81
C ASP A 153 17.77 -32.29 21.96
N PHE A 154 18.31 -31.24 22.59
CA PHE A 154 18.76 -30.01 21.93
C PHE A 154 20.28 -29.96 21.86
N GLU A 155 20.85 -30.29 20.69
CA GLU A 155 22.31 -30.42 20.53
C GLU A 155 23.00 -29.11 20.13
N GLY A 156 22.24 -28.14 19.61
CA GLY A 156 22.73 -26.79 19.29
C GLY A 156 21.98 -26.14 18.14
N ALA A 157 22.10 -24.83 18.00
CA ALA A 157 21.51 -24.09 16.88
C ALA A 157 22.50 -23.06 16.34
N VAL A 158 22.45 -22.82 15.03
CA VAL A 158 23.26 -21.84 14.33
C VAL A 158 22.33 -20.92 13.56
N VAL A 159 22.54 -19.61 13.73
CA VAL A 159 21.77 -18.58 13.03
C VAL A 159 22.64 -18.00 11.92
N LYS A 160 22.15 -18.07 10.68
CA LYS A 160 22.79 -17.51 9.50
C LYS A 160 21.93 -16.39 8.95
N THR A 161 22.52 -15.20 8.82
CA THR A 161 21.88 -14.07 8.17
C THR A 161 22.13 -14.10 6.67
N TRP A 162 21.11 -13.70 5.91
CA TRP A 162 21.17 -13.53 4.47
C TRP A 162 20.91 -12.05 4.19
N SER A 163 21.94 -11.32 3.81
CA SER A 163 21.80 -9.91 3.42
C SER A 163 21.05 -9.83 2.08
N SER A 164 19.96 -9.07 2.07
CA SER A 164 19.32 -8.70 0.81
C SER A 164 20.04 -7.47 0.25
N LYS A 165 20.27 -7.41 -1.08
CA LYS A 165 20.78 -6.19 -1.74
C LYS A 165 19.73 -5.06 -1.82
N LYS A 166 18.51 -5.29 -1.30
CA LYS A 166 17.40 -4.33 -1.36
C LYS A 166 17.41 -3.44 -0.11
N LYS A 167 17.15 -2.14 -0.30
CA LYS A 167 16.97 -1.14 0.77
C LYS A 167 15.72 -1.37 1.66
N SER A 168 14.94 -2.44 1.43
CA SER A 168 13.81 -2.77 2.29
C SER A 168 14.34 -3.34 3.60
N GLY A 169 14.04 -2.70 4.73
CA GLY A 169 14.56 -3.01 6.07
C GLY A 169 14.21 -4.39 6.65
N ASP A 170 13.74 -5.34 5.84
CA ASP A 170 13.52 -6.72 6.25
C ASP A 170 14.76 -7.57 5.92
N SER A 171 15.29 -8.28 6.91
CA SER A 171 16.43 -9.20 6.73
C SER A 171 15.96 -10.65 6.77
N LEU A 172 16.59 -11.51 5.97
CA LEU A 172 16.27 -12.93 5.94
C LEU A 172 17.27 -13.69 6.82
N VAL A 173 16.77 -14.57 7.68
CA VAL A 173 17.59 -15.33 8.62
C VAL A 173 17.19 -16.80 8.55
N GLU A 174 18.18 -17.68 8.52
CA GLU A 174 18.01 -19.13 8.58
C GLU A 174 18.59 -19.64 9.90
N VAL A 175 17.78 -20.37 10.65
CA VAL A 175 18.19 -21.07 11.86
C VAL A 175 18.30 -22.55 11.53
N THR A 176 19.50 -23.09 11.69
CA THR A 176 19.75 -24.53 11.61
C THR A 176 19.92 -25.07 13.01
N ALA A 177 18.97 -25.89 13.48
CA ALA A 177 19.04 -26.54 14.77
C ALA A 177 19.29 -28.04 14.64
N ASN A 178 20.21 -28.54 15.46
CA ASN A 178 20.54 -29.94 15.59
C ASN A 178 19.86 -30.50 16.83
N LEU A 179 19.15 -31.61 16.65
CA LEU A 179 18.43 -32.31 17.69
C LEU A 179 18.76 -33.80 17.67
N ARG A 180 18.51 -34.45 18.79
CA ARG A 180 18.55 -35.91 18.88
C ARG A 180 17.61 -36.53 17.86
N GLY A 181 17.96 -37.69 17.34
CA GLY A 181 17.05 -38.49 16.51
C GLY A 181 15.77 -38.86 17.26
N GLY A 182 14.61 -38.72 16.59
CA GLY A 182 13.31 -39.12 17.14
C GLY A 182 12.49 -37.98 17.74
N VAL A 183 13.04 -36.77 17.85
CA VAL A 183 12.29 -35.56 18.23
C VAL A 183 11.22 -35.26 17.17
N ASP A 184 10.04 -34.81 17.59
CA ASP A 184 8.94 -34.52 16.66
C ASP A 184 9.12 -33.18 15.93
N ALA A 185 8.26 -32.95 14.93
CA ALA A 185 8.32 -31.78 14.07
C ALA A 185 8.10 -30.46 14.83
N ASP A 186 7.14 -30.46 15.73
CA ASP A 186 6.71 -29.27 16.44
C ASP A 186 7.77 -28.87 17.47
N THR A 187 8.38 -29.84 18.15
CA THR A 187 9.52 -29.62 19.05
C THR A 187 10.75 -29.10 18.31
N ALA A 188 11.07 -29.68 17.14
CA ALA A 188 12.19 -29.21 16.32
C ALA A 188 11.96 -27.76 15.84
N PHE A 189 10.75 -27.45 15.38
CA PHE A 189 10.39 -26.09 14.98
C PHE A 189 10.41 -25.11 16.17
N ALA A 190 9.91 -25.53 17.32
CA ALA A 190 9.91 -24.72 18.53
C ALA A 190 11.33 -24.37 18.98
N TYR A 191 12.25 -25.34 18.95
CA TYR A 191 13.65 -25.07 19.26
C TYR A 191 14.30 -24.08 18.30
N ALA A 192 14.09 -24.24 16.99
CA ALA A 192 14.60 -23.28 16.00
C ALA A 192 14.03 -21.87 16.22
N THR A 193 12.75 -21.78 16.62
CA THR A 193 12.08 -20.52 16.92
C THR A 193 12.62 -19.89 18.21
N CYS A 194 12.93 -20.68 19.24
CA CYS A 194 13.56 -20.21 20.47
C CYS A 194 14.98 -19.69 20.26
N ALA A 195 15.79 -20.41 19.47
CA ALA A 195 17.13 -19.96 19.09
C ALA A 195 17.07 -18.65 18.28
N LEU A 196 16.10 -18.52 17.35
CA LEU A 196 15.88 -17.25 16.65
C LEU A 196 15.54 -16.13 17.62
N ALA A 197 14.63 -16.35 18.57
CA ALA A 197 14.18 -15.31 19.48
C ALA A 197 15.31 -14.79 20.36
N ASN A 198 16.20 -15.67 20.83
CA ASN A 198 17.40 -15.25 21.58
C ASN A 198 18.32 -14.38 20.72
N TRP A 199 18.67 -14.86 19.52
CA TRP A 199 19.50 -14.12 18.58
C TRP A 199 18.86 -12.78 18.18
N ALA A 200 17.56 -12.76 17.89
CA ALA A 200 16.81 -11.58 17.50
C ALA A 200 16.76 -10.55 18.63
N GLY A 201 16.64 -11.01 19.88
CA GLY A 201 16.70 -10.17 21.08
C GLY A 201 18.06 -9.50 21.25
N ALA A 202 19.14 -10.25 21.04
CA ALA A 202 20.51 -9.72 21.06
C ALA A 202 20.77 -8.70 19.93
N ASN A 203 20.12 -8.87 18.77
CA ASN A 203 20.26 -7.99 17.60
C ASN A 203 19.23 -6.85 17.55
N GLY A 204 18.38 -6.69 18.59
CA GLY A 204 17.41 -5.60 18.66
C GLY A 204 16.25 -5.69 17.65
N THR A 205 15.97 -6.88 17.11
CA THR A 205 14.88 -7.10 16.15
C THR A 205 13.63 -7.63 16.87
N PRO A 206 12.53 -6.85 16.94
CA PRO A 206 11.36 -7.19 17.76
C PRO A 206 10.38 -8.16 17.10
N TYR A 207 10.37 -8.26 15.77
CA TYR A 207 9.43 -9.09 15.03
C TYR A 207 10.12 -10.03 14.05
N ALA A 208 9.56 -11.22 13.91
CA ALA A 208 9.90 -12.16 12.84
C ALA A 208 8.64 -12.77 12.22
N ARG A 209 8.74 -13.16 10.95
CA ARG A 209 7.71 -13.94 10.26
C ARG A 209 8.35 -15.19 9.66
N HIS A 210 7.76 -16.33 9.95
CA HIS A 210 8.21 -17.61 9.44
C HIS A 210 7.92 -17.74 7.94
N ILE A 211 8.88 -18.27 7.19
CA ILE A 211 8.80 -18.49 5.75
C ILE A 211 8.71 -19.98 5.43
N ARG A 212 9.61 -20.79 5.99
CA ARG A 212 9.65 -22.24 5.76
C ARG A 212 10.43 -22.97 6.84
N THR A 213 10.15 -24.26 6.98
CA THR A 213 10.96 -25.20 7.76
C THR A 213 11.20 -26.45 6.95
N LEU A 214 12.47 -26.86 6.83
CA LEU A 214 12.89 -28.13 6.25
C LEU A 214 13.49 -29.01 7.34
N ARG A 215 13.25 -30.31 7.24
CA ARG A 215 13.78 -31.31 8.18
C ARG A 215 14.60 -32.33 7.41
N ASP A 216 15.70 -32.75 8.00
CA ASP A 216 16.60 -33.76 7.47
C ASP A 216 17.09 -34.67 8.61
N LYS A 217 17.51 -35.90 8.27
CA LYS A 217 18.09 -36.85 9.24
C LYS A 217 19.49 -37.21 8.78
N ARG A 218 20.51 -36.81 9.55
CA ARG A 218 21.92 -37.07 9.24
C ARG A 218 22.62 -37.73 10.41
N ASN A 219 23.32 -38.85 10.16
CA ASN A 219 24.09 -39.58 11.19
C ASN A 219 23.26 -39.92 12.44
N GLY A 220 21.98 -40.28 12.25
CA GLY A 220 21.06 -40.57 13.36
C GLY A 220 20.51 -39.35 14.10
N LYS A 221 20.95 -38.13 13.75
CA LYS A 221 20.49 -36.86 14.31
C LYS A 221 19.41 -36.22 13.44
N MET A 222 18.55 -35.43 14.06
CA MET A 222 17.57 -34.61 13.35
C MET A 222 18.14 -33.20 13.15
N ILE A 223 18.08 -32.71 11.92
CA ILE A 223 18.47 -31.35 11.58
C ILE A 223 17.23 -30.62 11.07
N VAL A 224 16.98 -29.43 11.60
CA VAL A 224 15.88 -28.57 11.16
C VAL A 224 16.41 -27.23 10.71
N GLY A 225 16.07 -26.83 9.48
CA GLY A 225 16.40 -25.52 8.92
C GLY A 225 15.13 -24.69 8.80
N SER A 226 14.99 -23.67 9.64
CA SER A 226 13.83 -22.75 9.65
C SER A 226 14.25 -21.36 9.19
N VAL A 227 13.51 -20.80 8.22
CA VAL A 227 13.80 -19.49 7.62
C VAL A 227 12.75 -18.48 8.03
N PHE A 228 13.20 -17.28 8.39
CA PHE A 228 12.38 -16.19 8.89
C PHE A 228 12.78 -14.86 8.25
N THR A 229 11.82 -13.96 8.08
CA THR A 229 12.07 -12.54 7.80
C THR A 229 11.98 -11.76 9.10
N LEU A 230 13.00 -10.97 9.42
CA LEU A 230 13.03 -10.07 10.58
C LEU A 230 12.62 -8.67 10.17
N SER A 231 11.96 -7.97 11.08
CA SER A 231 11.54 -6.58 10.86
C SER A 231 11.50 -5.79 12.17
N GLU A 232 11.75 -4.48 12.07
CA GLU A 232 11.60 -3.53 13.19
C GLU A 232 10.14 -3.19 13.47
N LYS A 233 9.31 -3.19 12.43
CA LYS A 233 7.86 -2.92 12.52
C LYS A 233 7.10 -4.23 12.41
N LYS A 234 5.91 -4.29 13.02
CA LYS A 234 5.07 -5.49 12.94
C LYS A 234 4.77 -5.80 11.47
N PRO A 235 5.30 -6.90 10.89
CA PRO A 235 5.07 -7.21 9.50
C PRO A 235 3.63 -7.64 9.28
N LEU A 236 3.18 -7.54 8.03
CA LEU A 236 1.91 -8.14 7.63
C LEU A 236 2.03 -9.67 7.66
N GLY A 237 1.06 -10.33 8.28
CA GLY A 237 0.93 -11.78 8.28
C GLY A 237 -0.21 -12.23 9.19
N LEU A 238 -0.71 -13.45 8.98
CA LEU A 238 -1.68 -14.07 9.90
C LEU A 238 -1.03 -14.48 11.22
N THR A 239 0.27 -14.79 11.17
CA THR A 239 1.05 -15.21 12.33
C THR A 239 2.36 -14.46 12.34
N VAL A 240 2.62 -13.72 13.42
CA VAL A 240 3.84 -12.92 13.60
C VAL A 240 4.48 -13.28 14.93
N MET A 241 5.77 -13.60 14.89
CA MET A 241 6.56 -13.83 16.09
C MET A 241 6.94 -12.49 16.72
N THR A 242 6.74 -12.37 18.02
CA THR A 242 7.30 -11.29 18.84
C THR A 242 8.46 -11.86 19.64
N THR A 243 9.61 -11.19 19.60
CA THR A 243 10.83 -11.69 20.25
C THR A 243 10.64 -11.87 21.76
N LYS A 244 9.97 -10.92 22.42
CA LYS A 244 9.73 -10.96 23.88
C LYS A 244 8.81 -12.10 24.30
N ASP A 245 7.63 -12.22 23.67
CA ASP A 245 6.66 -13.25 24.07
C ASP A 245 7.18 -14.65 23.75
N THR A 246 7.91 -14.79 22.64
CA THR A 246 8.53 -16.06 22.27
C THR A 246 9.60 -16.48 23.28
N LEU A 247 10.48 -15.57 23.70
CA LEU A 247 11.47 -15.87 24.75
C LEU A 247 10.80 -16.28 26.07
N GLN A 248 9.70 -15.62 26.43
CA GLN A 248 8.92 -15.97 27.61
C GLN A 248 8.30 -17.36 27.47
N GLU A 249 7.74 -17.70 26.31
CA GLU A 249 7.18 -19.03 26.03
C GLU A 249 8.26 -20.12 26.03
N CYS A 250 9.43 -19.86 25.46
CA CYS A 250 10.56 -20.80 25.48
C CYS A 250 10.99 -21.10 26.92
N LYS A 251 11.11 -20.05 27.74
CA LYS A 251 11.46 -20.19 29.16
C LYS A 251 10.40 -20.96 29.95
N SER A 252 9.11 -20.71 29.72
CA SER A 252 8.04 -21.41 30.44
C SER A 252 7.94 -22.89 30.07
N ARG A 253 8.32 -23.24 28.83
CA ARG A 253 8.33 -24.63 28.34
C ARG A 253 9.66 -25.36 28.55
N GLY A 254 10.67 -24.69 29.12
CA GLY A 254 11.99 -25.26 29.35
C GLY A 254 12.81 -25.52 28.08
N ILE A 255 12.44 -24.91 26.95
CA ILE A 255 13.18 -25.05 25.69
C ILE A 255 14.38 -24.11 25.72
N PRO A 256 15.61 -24.62 25.50
CA PRO A 256 16.79 -23.77 25.49
C PRO A 256 16.72 -22.78 24.33
N ALA A 257 16.97 -21.50 24.64
CA ALA A 257 17.09 -20.43 23.65
C ALA A 257 18.59 -20.23 23.40
N ALA A 258 19.15 -21.11 22.56
CA ALA A 258 20.59 -21.21 22.27
C ALA A 258 21.19 -19.96 21.63
#